data_AF-A0A349YG42-F1
#
_entry.id   AF-A0A349YG42-F1
#
_cell.length_a   1.000
_cell.length_b   1.000
_cell.length_c   1.000
_cell.angle_alpha   90.00
_cell.angle_beta   90.00
_cell.angle_gamma   90.00
#
_symmetry.space_group_name_H-M   'P 1'
#
loop_
_entity.id
_entity.type
_entity.pdbx_description
1 polymer ?
#
loop_
_entity_poly.entity_id
_entity_poly.type
_entity_poly.pdbx_seq_one_letter_code
_entity_poly.pdbx_strand_id
1 'polypeptide(L)'
;MTNNKKPKSLINGKNIVLIILLFAVIAGFYISTSKDTKSNKKQDEYTILREKDLTDSYPETPREVVKLYGRIAKCLYKEGMTDKQLETLVCQLRLLFDEQLLRENPLETQLETLDYDLKQFHEDEKAIINYRVEDNTLVKGKIDGKEAATIDLSLSLKKGKEYTRTNEQFLLRKNYLGHWKIVGWQLVNPKAESEDEKSA
;
A
#
# COMPACT_ATOMS: atom_id res chain seq x y z
N MET A 1 -7.98 6.82 37.41
CA MET A 1 -6.93 5.87 36.98
C MET A 1 -7.15 5.57 35.51
N THR A 2 -6.20 5.95 34.65
CA THR A 2 -6.32 5.91 33.19
C THR A 2 -6.27 4.46 32.69
N ASN A 3 -7.34 4.03 32.01
CA ASN A 3 -7.51 2.68 31.50
C ASN A 3 -6.73 2.54 30.18
N ASN A 4 -5.47 2.13 30.28
CA ASN A 4 -4.56 2.00 29.15
C ASN A 4 -4.84 0.67 28.43
N LYS A 5 -5.88 0.62 27.57
CA LYS A 5 -6.11 -0.52 26.67
C LYS A 5 -4.96 -0.58 25.66
N LYS A 6 -3.96 -1.42 25.92
CA LYS A 6 -2.94 -1.79 24.92
C LYS A 6 -3.64 -2.41 23.69
N PRO A 7 -3.37 -1.96 22.46
CA PRO A 7 -3.90 -2.63 21.28
C PRO A 7 -3.32 -4.05 21.19
N LYS A 8 -4.20 -5.05 21.02
CA LYS A 8 -3.82 -6.45 20.85
C LYS A 8 -3.07 -6.57 19.51
N SER A 9 -1.77 -6.88 19.57
CA SER A 9 -0.95 -7.14 18.37
C SER A 9 -1.40 -8.44 17.72
N LEU A 10 -2.05 -8.36 16.56
CA LEU A 10 -2.48 -9.51 15.76
C LEU A 10 -1.64 -9.63 14.48
N ILE A 11 -0.32 -9.71 14.62
CA ILE A 11 0.52 -10.17 13.50
C ILE A 11 1.53 -11.18 14.06
N ASN A 12 1.14 -12.45 14.08
CA ASN A 12 2.07 -13.54 14.32
C ASN A 12 2.87 -13.74 13.02
N GLY A 13 4.21 -13.73 13.09
CA GLY A 13 5.09 -13.83 11.92
C GLY A 13 4.87 -15.06 11.00
N LYS A 14 4.11 -16.07 11.47
CA LYS A 14 3.66 -17.22 10.67
C LYS A 14 2.44 -16.96 9.77
N ASN A 15 1.67 -15.91 10.06
CA ASN A 15 0.46 -15.52 9.34
C ASN A 15 0.61 -14.12 8.74
N ILE A 16 1.83 -13.72 8.36
CA ILE A 16 2.00 -12.61 7.44
C ILE A 16 1.50 -13.13 6.10
N VAL A 17 0.18 -13.04 5.90
CA VAL A 17 -0.40 -13.27 4.59
C VAL A 17 0.24 -12.21 3.71
N LEU A 18 1.00 -12.67 2.73
CA LEU A 18 1.42 -11.92 1.58
C LEU A 18 0.13 -11.53 0.84
N ILE A 19 -0.59 -10.55 1.36
CA ILE A 19 -1.68 -9.92 0.62
C ILE A 19 -0.96 -9.04 -0.39
N ILE A 20 -0.40 -9.71 -1.40
CA ILE A 20 -0.47 -9.25 -2.78
C ILE A 20 -1.86 -8.64 -2.88
N LEU A 21 -1.92 -7.38 -3.28
CA LEU A 21 -3.12 -6.69 -3.73
C LEU A 21 -3.93 -7.68 -4.60
N LEU A 22 -4.80 -8.43 -3.92
CA LEU A 22 -5.74 -9.40 -4.46
C LEU A 22 -7.04 -8.89 -3.88
N PHE A 23 -7.54 -7.81 -4.48
CA PHE A 23 -8.97 -7.63 -4.45
C PHE A 23 -9.55 -8.80 -5.24
N ALA A 24 -10.12 -9.73 -4.49
CA ALA A 24 -10.78 -10.91 -5.00
C ALA A 24 -11.80 -10.52 -6.08
N VAL A 25 -11.54 -11.03 -7.29
CA VAL A 25 -12.49 -11.55 -8.29
C VAL A 25 -13.86 -10.85 -8.35
N ILE A 26 -14.06 -10.03 -9.39
CA ILE A 26 -15.14 -10.26 -10.36
C ILE A 26 -14.54 -10.06 -11.75
N ALA A 27 -14.67 -11.07 -12.62
CA ALA A 27 -14.38 -10.96 -14.04
C ALA A 27 -15.60 -10.35 -14.75
N GLY A 28 -15.37 -9.36 -15.63
CA GLY A 28 -16.43 -8.73 -16.41
C GLY A 28 -15.92 -7.84 -17.53
N PHE A 29 -15.28 -8.44 -18.54
CA PHE A 29 -15.18 -8.02 -19.95
C PHE A 29 -15.54 -6.55 -20.31
N TYR A 30 -14.60 -5.72 -20.78
CA TYR A 30 -14.68 -5.07 -22.10
C TYR A 30 -13.39 -4.39 -22.57
N ILE A 31 -13.14 -4.50 -23.87
CA ILE A 31 -12.12 -3.79 -24.66
C ILE A 31 -12.52 -2.31 -24.80
N SER A 32 -11.58 -1.34 -24.70
CA SER A 32 -11.35 -0.30 -25.75
C SER A 32 -10.45 0.88 -25.32
N THR A 33 -9.41 1.11 -26.14
CA THR A 33 -8.78 2.37 -26.59
C THR A 33 -8.45 3.49 -25.59
N SER A 34 -7.15 3.65 -25.37
CA SER A 34 -6.51 4.80 -24.72
C SER A 34 -6.73 6.09 -25.51
N LYS A 35 -7.18 7.15 -24.82
CA LYS A 35 -7.06 8.54 -25.28
C LYS A 35 -6.07 9.26 -24.38
N ASP A 36 -4.98 9.73 -24.98
CA ASP A 36 -3.96 10.51 -24.30
C ASP A 36 -4.53 11.83 -23.78
N THR A 37 -4.60 11.99 -22.47
CA THR A 37 -4.91 13.26 -21.82
C THR A 37 -3.60 13.98 -21.47
N LYS A 38 -3.28 15.02 -22.23
CA LYS A 38 -2.18 15.95 -21.92
C LYS A 38 -2.54 16.74 -20.66
N SER A 39 -1.76 16.61 -19.59
CA SER A 39 -1.84 17.49 -18.42
C SER A 39 -0.55 18.33 -18.23
N ASN A 40 -0.78 19.57 -17.79
CA ASN A 40 0.07 20.76 -17.83
C ASN A 40 1.37 20.72 -16.97
N LYS A 41 2.34 21.57 -17.34
CA LYS A 41 3.67 21.81 -16.71
C LYS A 41 3.58 22.23 -15.22
N LYS A 42 3.45 21.26 -14.32
CA LYS A 42 4.27 21.10 -13.10
C LYS A 42 5.14 19.87 -13.36
N GLN A 43 6.30 19.70 -12.70
CA GLN A 43 7.00 18.41 -12.81
C GLN A 43 5.99 17.32 -12.43
N ASP A 44 5.68 16.44 -13.39
CA ASP A 44 4.64 15.43 -13.20
C ASP A 44 5.04 14.55 -12.01
N GLU A 45 4.07 14.14 -11.21
CA GLU A 45 4.30 13.39 -9.97
C GLU A 45 5.12 12.11 -10.24
N TYR A 46 4.88 11.49 -11.40
CA TYR A 46 5.68 10.40 -11.92
C TYR A 46 7.18 10.73 -11.97
N THR A 47 7.56 11.87 -12.54
CA THR A 47 8.97 12.27 -12.68
C THR A 47 9.61 12.46 -11.31
N ILE A 48 8.93 13.12 -10.37
CA ILE A 48 9.43 13.32 -9.00
C ILE A 48 9.66 11.98 -8.29
N LEU A 49 8.75 11.03 -8.46
CA LEU A 49 8.84 9.72 -7.82
C LEU A 49 9.91 8.83 -8.45
N ARG A 50 10.01 8.83 -9.78
CA ARG A 50 11.03 8.10 -10.54
C ARG A 50 12.44 8.56 -10.20
N GLU A 51 12.65 9.86 -10.07
CA GLU A 51 13.98 10.46 -9.81
C GLU A 51 14.34 10.45 -8.32
N LYS A 52 13.46 9.93 -7.45
CA LYS A 52 13.72 9.92 -6.02
C LYS A 52 14.88 8.98 -5.69
N ASP A 53 15.97 9.54 -5.19
CA ASP A 53 17.08 8.75 -4.70
C ASP A 53 16.72 8.10 -3.35
N LEU A 54 16.78 6.76 -3.31
CA LEU A 54 16.56 5.95 -2.12
C LEU A 54 17.86 5.26 -1.63
N THR A 55 18.99 5.48 -2.30
CA THR A 55 20.31 5.06 -1.78
C THR A 55 20.81 6.06 -0.75
N ASP A 56 20.70 7.35 -1.05
CA ASP A 56 21.28 8.42 -0.22
C ASP A 56 20.24 9.05 0.71
N SER A 57 18.96 9.04 0.34
CA SER A 57 17.86 9.69 1.05
C SER A 57 16.72 8.73 1.36
N TYR A 58 17.08 7.57 1.94
CA TYR A 58 16.10 6.57 2.38
C TYR A 58 15.26 7.09 3.56
N PRO A 59 13.94 6.85 3.61
CA PRO A 59 13.11 7.26 4.73
C PRO A 59 13.57 6.68 6.08
N GLU A 60 13.78 7.54 7.07
CA GLU A 60 14.38 7.15 8.36
C GLU A 60 13.37 6.45 9.30
N THR A 61 12.09 6.79 9.16
CA THR A 61 11.03 6.27 10.02
C THR A 61 10.08 5.31 9.27
N PRO A 62 9.46 4.34 9.96
CA PRO A 62 8.45 3.47 9.34
C PRO A 62 7.29 4.27 8.72
N ARG A 63 6.92 5.38 9.37
CA ARG A 63 5.86 6.29 8.90
C ARG A 63 6.21 6.92 7.56
N GLU A 64 7.46 7.36 7.37
CA GLU A 64 7.89 7.96 6.11
C GLU A 64 8.01 6.94 4.98
N VAL A 65 8.40 5.69 5.30
CA VAL A 65 8.35 4.58 4.32
C VAL A 65 6.92 4.37 3.82
N VAL A 66 5.95 4.26 4.72
CA VAL A 66 4.53 4.06 4.33
C VAL A 66 3.94 5.31 3.65
N LYS A 67 4.36 6.51 4.05
CA LYS A 67 3.99 7.75 3.36
C LYS A 67 4.48 7.75 1.91
N LEU A 68 5.71 7.32 1.68
CA LEU A 68 6.27 7.20 0.32
C LEU A 68 5.55 6.10 -0.48
N TYR A 69 5.27 4.95 0.14
CA TYR A 69 4.44 3.91 -0.45
C TYR A 69 3.09 4.48 -0.92
N GLY A 70 2.36 5.17 -0.05
CA GLY A 70 1.06 5.75 -0.38
C GLY A 70 1.13 6.78 -1.52
N ARG A 71 2.21 7.56 -1.58
CA ARG A 71 2.47 8.51 -2.68
C ARG A 71 2.68 7.78 -4.01
N ILE A 72 3.48 6.72 -4.02
CA ILE A 72 3.74 5.91 -5.22
C ILE A 72 2.47 5.17 -5.64
N ALA A 73 1.76 4.52 -4.71
CA ALA A 73 0.52 3.82 -4.97
C ALA A 73 -0.54 4.75 -5.58
N LYS A 74 -0.72 5.96 -5.04
CA LYS A 74 -1.64 6.94 -5.63
C LYS A 74 -1.25 7.31 -7.07
N CYS A 75 0.05 7.42 -7.36
CA CYS A 75 0.52 7.70 -8.72
C CYS A 75 0.35 6.49 -9.66
N LEU A 76 0.54 5.27 -9.15
CA LEU A 76 0.31 4.01 -9.87
C LEU A 76 -1.11 3.88 -10.40
N TYR A 77 -2.10 4.27 -9.60
CA TYR A 77 -3.52 4.16 -9.91
C TYR A 77 -4.09 5.38 -10.65
N LYS A 78 -3.24 6.25 -11.21
CA LYS A 78 -3.67 7.38 -12.04
C LYS A 78 -3.91 6.88 -13.48
N GLU A 79 -5.00 7.33 -14.09
CA GLU A 79 -5.28 7.06 -15.50
C GLU A 79 -4.16 7.58 -16.43
N GLY A 80 -3.99 6.89 -17.56
CA GLY A 80 -3.08 7.31 -18.63
C GLY A 80 -1.61 6.97 -18.37
N MET A 81 -1.31 6.08 -17.43
CA MET A 81 0.06 5.58 -17.24
C MET A 81 0.42 4.56 -18.33
N THR A 82 1.59 4.72 -18.94
CA THR A 82 2.14 3.72 -19.87
C THR A 82 2.78 2.55 -19.11
N ASP A 83 2.86 1.37 -19.73
CA ASP A 83 3.48 0.17 -19.16
C ASP A 83 4.90 0.43 -18.63
N LYS A 84 5.69 1.22 -19.39
CA LYS A 84 7.06 1.59 -18.99
C LYS A 84 7.09 2.48 -17.75
N GLN A 85 6.16 3.43 -17.63
CA GLN A 85 6.06 4.29 -16.45
C GLN A 85 5.58 3.49 -15.24
N LEU A 86 4.65 2.57 -15.45
CA LEU A 86 4.17 1.64 -14.43
C LEU A 86 5.30 0.77 -13.91
N GLU A 87 6.04 0.08 -14.79
CA GLU A 87 7.18 -0.75 -14.43
C GLU A 87 8.23 0.06 -13.65
N THR A 88 8.52 1.28 -14.11
CA THR A 88 9.47 2.18 -13.43
C THR A 88 9.04 2.50 -12.00
N LEU A 89 7.76 2.84 -11.78
CA LEU A 89 7.26 3.13 -10.44
C LEU A 89 7.12 1.88 -9.57
N VAL A 90 6.82 0.72 -10.15
CA VAL A 90 6.83 -0.56 -9.42
C VAL A 90 8.24 -0.90 -8.96
N CYS A 91 9.25 -0.75 -9.81
CA CYS A 91 10.65 -0.90 -9.42
C CYS A 91 11.04 0.05 -8.29
N GLN A 92 10.59 1.31 -8.36
CA GLN A 92 10.81 2.29 -7.30
C GLN A 92 10.12 1.91 -5.98
N LEU A 93 8.89 1.40 -6.05
CA LEU A 93 8.13 0.90 -4.90
C LEU A 93 8.84 -0.28 -4.23
N ARG A 94 9.36 -1.21 -5.04
CA ARG A 94 10.06 -2.42 -4.60
C ARG A 94 11.33 -2.14 -3.80
N LEU A 95 11.92 -0.95 -3.94
CA LEU A 95 13.04 -0.52 -3.08
C LEU A 95 12.63 -0.40 -1.60
N LEU A 96 11.33 -0.26 -1.30
CA LEU A 96 10.80 -0.21 0.07
C LEU A 96 10.52 -1.60 0.65
N PHE A 97 10.57 -2.66 -0.16
CA PHE A 97 10.15 -3.99 0.26
C PHE A 97 11.27 -4.77 0.94
N ASP A 98 10.85 -5.63 1.87
CA ASP A 98 11.72 -6.59 2.52
C ASP A 98 12.11 -7.70 1.54
N GLU A 99 13.29 -8.28 1.72
CA GLU A 99 13.78 -9.35 0.84
C GLU A 99 12.85 -10.56 0.79
N GLN A 100 12.16 -10.88 1.89
CA GLN A 100 11.19 -11.96 1.89
C GLN A 100 10.00 -11.64 0.97
N LEU A 101 9.45 -10.42 1.07
CA LEU A 101 8.37 -9.95 0.21
C LEU A 101 8.82 -9.95 -1.26
N LEU A 102 10.05 -9.54 -1.55
CA LEU A 102 10.59 -9.55 -2.92
C LEU A 102 10.76 -10.97 -3.49
N ARG A 103 11.17 -11.93 -2.66
CA ARG A 103 11.32 -13.35 -3.07
C ARG A 103 9.98 -14.01 -3.33
N GLU A 104 8.98 -13.72 -2.50
CA GLU A 104 7.65 -14.31 -2.61
C GLU A 104 6.79 -13.61 -3.69
N ASN A 105 7.19 -12.42 -4.15
CA ASN A 105 6.51 -11.64 -5.17
C ASN A 105 7.48 -11.23 -6.32
N PRO A 106 7.78 -12.13 -7.27
CA PRO A 106 8.59 -11.83 -8.45
C PRO A 106 8.03 -10.64 -9.24
N LEU A 107 8.92 -9.85 -9.86
CA LEU A 107 8.53 -8.60 -10.55
C LEU A 107 7.49 -8.86 -11.66
N GLU A 108 7.73 -9.86 -12.50
CA GLU A 108 6.85 -10.20 -13.63
C GLU A 108 5.43 -10.53 -13.13
N THR A 109 5.31 -11.44 -12.15
CA THR A 109 4.04 -11.80 -11.51
C THR A 109 3.36 -10.59 -10.86
N GLN A 110 4.14 -9.69 -10.23
CA GLN A 110 3.60 -8.46 -9.64
C GLN A 110 3.04 -7.52 -10.72
N LEU A 111 3.74 -7.36 -11.84
CA LEU A 111 3.30 -6.50 -12.95
C LEU A 111 2.02 -7.05 -13.60
N GLU A 112 1.95 -8.36 -13.84
CA GLU A 112 0.75 -9.02 -14.38
C GLU A 112 -0.45 -8.84 -13.45
N THR A 113 -0.27 -9.05 -12.14
CA THR A 113 -1.34 -8.87 -11.15
C THR A 113 -1.79 -7.41 -11.08
N LEU A 114 -0.84 -6.47 -11.09
CA LEU A 114 -1.14 -5.04 -11.05
C LEU A 114 -1.85 -4.55 -12.32
N ASP A 115 -1.49 -5.06 -13.49
CA ASP A 115 -2.18 -4.72 -14.74
C ASP A 115 -3.65 -5.14 -14.71
N TYR A 116 -3.94 -6.34 -14.20
CA TYR A 116 -5.31 -6.79 -13.96
C TYR A 116 -6.05 -5.86 -12.99
N ASP A 117 -5.43 -5.53 -11.85
CA ASP A 117 -6.02 -4.66 -10.83
C ASP A 117 -6.32 -3.26 -11.36
N LEU A 118 -5.39 -2.67 -12.11
CA LEU A 118 -5.56 -1.34 -12.69
C LEU A 118 -6.69 -1.30 -13.73
N LYS A 119 -6.79 -2.33 -14.58
CA LYS A 119 -7.91 -2.46 -15.51
C LYS A 119 -9.23 -2.46 -14.77
N GLN A 120 -9.38 -3.30 -13.75
CA GLN A 120 -10.61 -3.36 -12.95
C GLN A 120 -10.88 -2.03 -12.21
N PHE A 121 -9.85 -1.41 -11.65
CA PHE A 121 -9.99 -0.13 -10.93
C PHE A 121 -10.47 1.01 -11.84
N HIS A 122 -9.95 1.06 -13.08
CA HIS A 122 -10.34 2.05 -14.08
C HIS A 122 -11.70 1.75 -14.70
N GLU A 123 -12.03 0.48 -14.98
CA GLU A 123 -13.38 0.05 -15.41
C GLU A 123 -14.44 0.43 -14.38
N ASP A 124 -14.10 0.36 -13.09
CA ASP A 124 -14.96 0.78 -11.99
C ASP A 124 -15.08 2.31 -11.82
N GLU A 125 -14.43 3.11 -12.66
CA GLU A 125 -14.33 4.58 -12.55
C GLU A 125 -13.86 5.04 -11.16
N LYS A 126 -13.00 4.25 -10.52
CA LYS A 126 -12.43 4.58 -9.21
C LYS A 126 -11.21 5.47 -9.37
N ALA A 127 -11.01 6.35 -8.39
CA ALA A 127 -9.81 7.15 -8.26
C ALA A 127 -9.34 7.21 -6.81
N ILE A 128 -8.02 7.07 -6.60
CA ILE A 128 -7.40 7.37 -5.30
C ILE A 128 -7.24 8.90 -5.21
N ILE A 129 -8.13 9.56 -4.46
CA ILE A 129 -8.12 11.02 -4.35
C ILE A 129 -7.14 11.51 -3.27
N ASN A 130 -6.92 10.73 -2.22
CA ASN A 130 -6.02 11.07 -1.13
C ASN A 130 -5.54 9.84 -0.37
N TYR A 131 -4.46 9.99 0.39
CA TYR A 131 -4.02 9.02 1.38
C TYR A 131 -3.63 9.73 2.69
N ARG A 132 -3.75 9.03 3.82
CA ARG A 132 -3.32 9.50 5.14
C ARG A 132 -2.62 8.37 5.88
N VAL A 133 -1.46 8.66 6.44
CA VAL A 133 -0.83 7.77 7.42
C VAL A 133 -1.32 8.19 8.79
N GLU A 134 -1.90 7.26 9.56
CA GLU A 134 -2.50 7.56 10.85
C GLU A 134 -1.43 7.85 11.93
N ASP A 135 -1.72 8.77 12.85
CA ASP A 135 -0.70 9.32 13.76
C ASP A 135 -0.36 8.40 14.95
N ASN A 136 -1.22 7.43 15.28
CA ASN A 136 -1.15 6.66 16.54
C ASN A 136 -0.70 5.20 16.39
N THR A 137 -0.38 4.74 15.19
CA THR A 137 -0.04 3.32 15.00
C THR A 137 1.47 3.18 14.87
N LEU A 138 2.12 2.82 15.98
CA LEU A 138 3.48 2.30 15.99
C LEU A 138 3.61 1.29 17.12
N VAL A 139 3.17 0.05 16.89
CA VAL A 139 3.50 -1.04 17.81
C VAL A 139 4.94 -1.44 17.54
N LYS A 140 5.86 -0.99 18.38
CA LYS A 140 7.27 -1.43 18.33
C LYS A 140 7.37 -2.83 18.94
N GLY A 141 7.78 -3.79 18.14
CA GLY A 141 8.04 -5.17 18.56
C GLY A 141 9.35 -5.68 17.98
N LYS A 142 9.56 -7.00 18.07
CA LYS A 142 10.61 -7.69 17.34
C LYS A 142 10.04 -8.84 16.51
N ILE A 143 10.50 -8.97 15.27
CA ILE A 143 10.26 -10.12 14.39
C ILE A 143 11.63 -10.69 14.04
N ASP A 144 11.85 -11.98 14.32
CA ASP A 144 13.13 -12.65 14.11
C ASP A 144 14.32 -11.89 14.74
N GLY A 145 14.10 -11.31 15.93
CA GLY A 145 15.08 -10.52 16.65
C GLY A 145 15.31 -9.08 16.13
N LYS A 146 14.71 -8.70 15.00
CA LYS A 146 14.82 -7.36 14.38
C LYS A 146 13.69 -6.45 14.83
N GLU A 147 13.96 -5.15 14.96
CA GLU A 147 12.93 -4.15 15.26
C GLU A 147 11.81 -4.19 14.21
N ALA A 148 10.57 -4.21 14.68
CA ALA A 148 9.37 -4.24 13.85
C ALA A 148 8.39 -3.14 14.27
N ALA A 149 7.59 -2.69 13.30
CA ALA A 149 6.64 -1.60 13.43
C ALA A 149 5.38 -1.89 12.60
N THR A 150 4.22 -1.54 13.13
CA THR A 150 2.97 -1.51 12.35
C THR A 150 2.52 -0.08 12.10
N ILE A 151 2.10 0.24 10.88
CA ILE A 151 1.63 1.57 10.47
C ILE A 151 0.32 1.43 9.70
N ASP A 152 -0.69 2.23 10.01
CA ASP A 152 -1.95 2.23 9.27
C ASP A 152 -1.95 3.32 8.19
N LEU A 153 -2.38 2.95 6.98
CA LEU A 153 -2.56 3.81 5.81
C LEU A 153 -4.03 3.81 5.42
N SER A 154 -4.66 4.99 5.43
CA SER A 154 -6.01 5.22 4.94
C SER A 154 -5.95 5.73 3.50
N LEU A 155 -6.61 5.04 2.56
CA LEU A 155 -6.81 5.46 1.17
C LEU A 155 -8.24 5.99 1.00
N SER A 156 -8.37 7.24 0.55
CA SER A 156 -9.67 7.81 0.17
C SER A 156 -9.90 7.55 -1.31
N LEU A 157 -11.00 6.86 -1.61
CA LEU A 157 -11.43 6.48 -2.94
C LEU A 157 -12.65 7.30 -3.35
N LYS A 158 -12.78 7.55 -4.64
CA LYS A 158 -13.94 8.20 -5.25
C LYS A 158 -14.44 7.35 -6.42
N LYS A 159 -15.75 7.14 -6.51
CA LYS A 159 -16.46 6.56 -7.67
C LYS A 159 -17.68 7.44 -7.97
N GLY A 160 -17.64 8.21 -9.05
CA GLY A 160 -18.68 9.20 -9.36
C GLY A 160 -18.86 10.24 -8.23
N LYS A 161 -20.00 10.18 -7.52
CA LYS A 161 -20.31 11.04 -6.34
C LYS A 161 -20.02 10.36 -5.00
N GLU A 162 -19.71 9.06 -5.01
CA GLU A 162 -19.46 8.28 -3.81
C GLU A 162 -18.01 8.43 -3.36
N TYR A 163 -17.84 8.55 -2.05
CA TYR A 163 -16.54 8.63 -1.39
C TYR A 163 -16.44 7.50 -0.37
N THR A 164 -15.44 6.64 -0.52
CA THR A 164 -15.18 5.54 0.40
C THR A 164 -13.76 5.64 0.96
N ARG A 165 -13.51 4.90 2.04
CA ARG A 165 -12.19 4.79 2.64
C ARG A 165 -11.85 3.32 2.81
N THR A 166 -10.64 2.97 2.39
CA THR A 166 -10.02 1.67 2.67
C THR A 166 -8.83 1.88 3.58
N ASN A 167 -8.69 1.05 4.61
CA ASN A 167 -7.57 1.12 5.54
C ASN A 167 -6.68 -0.12 5.35
N GLU A 168 -5.37 0.09 5.33
CA GLU A 168 -4.35 -0.94 5.22
C GLU A 168 -3.41 -0.84 6.42
N GLN A 169 -3.14 -1.96 7.08
CA GLN A 169 -2.15 -2.04 8.15
C GLN A 169 -0.87 -2.66 7.59
N PHE A 170 0.20 -1.86 7.54
CA PHE A 170 1.52 -2.26 7.10
C PHE A 170 2.31 -2.85 8.26
N LEU A 171 3.01 -3.95 8.00
CA LEU A 171 4.07 -4.45 8.84
C LEU A 171 5.42 -4.08 8.21
N LEU A 172 6.29 -3.46 9.00
CA LEU A 172 7.65 -3.14 8.63
C LEU A 172 8.65 -3.78 9.59
N ARG A 173 9.82 -4.15 9.09
CA ARG A 173 10.97 -4.51 9.92
C ARG A 173 12.23 -3.79 9.47
N LYS A 174 13.13 -3.54 10.42
CA LYS A 174 14.44 -2.95 10.15
C LYS A 174 15.38 -4.03 9.59
N ASN A 175 16.02 -3.76 8.44
CA ASN A 175 17.03 -4.64 7.88
C ASN A 175 18.40 -4.44 8.59
N TYR A 176 19.43 -5.18 8.15
CA TYR A 176 20.77 -5.12 8.74
C TYR A 176 21.48 -3.78 8.51
N LEU A 177 21.07 -3.00 7.50
CA LEU A 177 21.57 -1.65 7.21
C LEU A 177 20.85 -0.58 8.03
N GLY A 178 19.86 -0.96 8.83
CA GLY A 178 19.06 -0.01 9.61
C GLY A 178 17.89 0.61 8.84
N HIS A 179 17.61 0.19 7.62
CA HIS A 179 16.48 0.68 6.81
C HIS A 179 15.19 -0.07 7.17
N TRP A 180 14.09 0.66 7.34
CA TRP A 180 12.76 0.07 7.49
C TRP A 180 12.26 -0.47 6.15
N LYS A 181 11.89 -1.75 6.11
CA LYS A 181 11.39 -2.45 4.93
C LYS A 181 9.98 -2.98 5.18
N ILE A 182 9.13 -2.87 4.17
CA ILE A 182 7.76 -3.39 4.20
C ILE A 182 7.82 -4.91 4.06
N VAL A 183 7.35 -5.61 5.09
CA VAL A 183 7.24 -7.08 5.09
C VAL A 183 5.96 -7.53 4.43
N GLY A 184 4.90 -6.74 4.59
CA GLY A 184 3.58 -6.98 4.01
C GLY A 184 2.55 -6.02 4.60
N TRP A 185 1.31 -6.14 4.16
CA TRP A 185 0.19 -5.36 4.67
C TRP A 185 -1.10 -6.18 4.62
N GLN A 186 -2.12 -5.73 5.34
CA GLN A 186 -3.45 -6.33 5.32
C GLN A 186 -4.54 -5.27 5.30
N LEU A 187 -5.65 -5.56 4.63
CA LEU A 187 -6.85 -4.72 4.71
C LEU A 187 -7.41 -4.77 6.13
N VAL A 188 -7.57 -3.59 6.71
CA VAL A 188 -8.32 -3.41 7.93
C VAL A 188 -9.77 -3.24 7.52
N ASN A 189 -10.49 -4.36 7.48
CA ASN A 189 -11.94 -4.30 7.34
C ASN A 189 -12.49 -3.44 8.49
N PRO A 190 -13.41 -2.50 8.24
CA PRO A 190 -14.28 -2.00 9.29
C PRO A 190 -15.16 -3.18 9.74
N LYS A 191 -14.67 -4.01 10.65
CA LYS A 191 -15.42 -5.13 11.23
C LYS A 191 -15.71 -4.84 12.69
N ALA A 192 -17.00 -4.66 12.93
CA ALA A 192 -17.75 -5.05 14.12
C ALA A 192 -17.19 -4.57 15.47
N GLU A 193 -17.78 -3.48 15.98
CA GLU A 193 -18.01 -3.42 17.43
C GLU A 193 -18.66 -4.75 17.85
N SER A 194 -18.07 -5.35 18.86
CA SER A 194 -18.48 -6.61 19.46
C SER A 194 -19.97 -6.62 19.82
N GLU A 195 -20.80 -7.21 18.96
CA GLU A 195 -21.99 -7.92 19.41
C GLU A 195 -21.53 -9.29 19.90
N ASP A 196 -21.11 -9.35 21.17
CA ASP A 196 -21.08 -10.55 21.99
C ASP A 196 -20.84 -10.09 23.44
N GLU A 197 -21.90 -9.61 24.10
CA GLU A 197 -22.29 -10.06 25.45
C GLU A 197 -23.67 -9.46 25.82
N LYS A 198 -24.71 -9.90 25.11
CA LYS A 198 -26.07 -9.96 25.66
C LYS A 198 -26.77 -11.17 25.08
N SER A 199 -26.60 -12.33 25.74
CA SER A 199 -27.69 -13.29 25.96
C SER A 199 -27.23 -14.41 26.89
N ALA A 200 -28.06 -14.63 27.91
CA ALA A 200 -28.10 -15.69 28.93
C ALA A 200 -27.21 -15.50 30.16
#